data_AF-A0A956AFB3-F1
#
_entry.id   AF-A0A956AFB3-F1
#
_cell.length_a   1.000
_cell.length_b   1.000
_cell.length_c   1.000
_cell.angle_alpha   90.00
_cell.angle_beta   90.00
_cell.angle_gamma   90.00
#
_symmetry.space_group_name_H-M   'P 1'
#
loop_
_entity.id
_entity.type
_entity.pdbx_description
1 polymer ?
#
loop_
_entity_poly.entity_id
_entity_poly.type
_entity_poly.pdbx_seq_one_letter_code
_entity_poly.pdbx_strand_id
1 'polypeptide(L)'
;VDADAPDADRDAGPLLDAAPADAEVDMEPFEAGPPPYALDAARDPVGLELQVGADWTPILDGRARQKRASMQLEVLPSGRTIRVPLLYVAPTNGCPCSFYVVDGAVTPDVRAVDEVAQSLLDLGIGMVAVGIAPLDQLGPDGEAIAAERLALLVTTGDLRYTDLWLWGYAYIRAATAALTEFDIYRAGRIGAAGRSRGGMAATAAVVHDDRFVALSAWLTPIAALPDGLLPDELRGRARRRLRFDLERLSLPIHHVPALDERRVDVFFHNAANDVVTPGLTQAGELDREFPQCIEPNIGHGVVFRPAGAPVPVTGPFEDTRRAVLEYSLSRGSRLMTPPLLSATLVDDTLTVLARFRTSPRPDNATLWFVFDRPAEGEPDWENVIFESRPMSRLDNATYVITLPIPPGHRTLDAFSYHSDLVQGKPRHVSSAYTRFELIPAF
;
A
#
# COMPACT_ATOMS: atom_id res chain seq x y z
N VAL A 1 -1.95 -20.28 -62.70
CA VAL A 1 -0.98 -19.58 -61.84
C VAL A 1 -1.83 -18.68 -60.98
N ASP A 2 -2.04 -19.14 -59.74
CA ASP A 2 -2.54 -18.49 -58.51
C ASP A 2 -3.86 -17.69 -58.56
N ALA A 3 -4.92 -18.00 -57.78
CA ALA A 3 -5.02 -18.12 -56.30
C ALA A 3 -4.69 -16.77 -55.63
N ASP A 4 -5.47 -16.13 -54.76
CA ASP A 4 -6.62 -16.49 -53.93
C ASP A 4 -7.41 -15.20 -53.63
N ALA A 5 -8.74 -15.29 -53.62
CA ALA A 5 -9.59 -14.41 -52.83
C ALA A 5 -10.83 -15.22 -52.44
N PRO A 6 -11.02 -15.59 -51.16
CA PRO A 6 -12.29 -16.12 -50.72
C PRO A 6 -13.25 -14.98 -50.40
N ASP A 7 -14.37 -15.10 -51.09
CA ASP A 7 -15.61 -14.37 -51.00
C ASP A 7 -16.27 -14.53 -49.62
N ALA A 8 -17.10 -13.55 -49.31
CA ALA A 8 -17.81 -13.41 -48.07
C ALA A 8 -18.97 -14.41 -47.97
N ASP A 9 -18.87 -15.37 -47.06
CA ASP A 9 -20.02 -16.11 -46.54
C ASP A 9 -20.13 -15.79 -45.04
N ARG A 10 -20.80 -14.67 -44.75
CA ARG A 10 -21.27 -14.33 -43.39
C ARG A 10 -22.50 -15.17 -43.12
N ASP A 11 -22.25 -16.35 -42.55
CA ASP A 11 -23.29 -17.19 -41.99
C ASP A 11 -24.01 -16.41 -40.87
N ALA A 12 -25.23 -15.99 -41.19
CA ALA A 12 -26.14 -15.31 -40.29
C ALA A 12 -26.71 -16.32 -39.29
N GLY A 13 -25.93 -16.60 -38.24
CA GLY A 13 -26.44 -17.23 -37.03
C GLY A 13 -27.53 -16.35 -36.38
N PRO A 14 -28.56 -16.95 -35.76
CA PRO A 14 -29.73 -16.21 -35.33
C PRO A 14 -29.37 -15.13 -34.31
N LEU A 15 -29.90 -13.93 -34.56
CA LEU A 15 -30.08 -12.87 -33.59
C LEU A 15 -30.64 -13.46 -32.28
N LEU A 16 -29.76 -13.68 -31.31
CA LEU A 16 -30.15 -13.80 -29.91
C LEU A 16 -30.41 -12.37 -29.40
N ASP A 17 -31.59 -11.88 -29.74
CA ASP A 17 -32.30 -10.94 -28.88
C ASP A 17 -32.51 -11.62 -27.52
N ALA A 18 -31.60 -11.34 -26.60
CA ALA A 18 -31.85 -11.38 -25.16
C ALA A 18 -30.76 -10.60 -24.44
N ALA A 19 -30.73 -9.28 -24.65
CA ALA A 19 -30.51 -8.43 -23.48
C ALA A 19 -31.79 -8.51 -22.63
N PRO A 20 -31.75 -9.01 -21.38
CA PRO A 20 -32.33 -8.19 -20.35
C PRO A 20 -31.38 -7.02 -20.16
N ALA A 21 -31.89 -5.83 -20.49
CA ALA A 21 -31.45 -4.60 -19.89
C ALA A 21 -31.01 -4.88 -18.44
N ASP A 22 -29.84 -4.40 -18.03
CA ASP A 22 -29.81 -3.09 -17.37
C ASP A 22 -31.14 -2.73 -16.71
N ALA A 23 -31.68 -3.64 -15.91
CA ALA A 23 -32.41 -3.21 -14.76
C ALA A 23 -31.32 -2.49 -13.97
N GLU A 24 -31.36 -1.16 -14.05
CA GLU A 24 -31.05 -0.26 -12.95
C GLU A 24 -31.75 -0.82 -11.70
N VAL A 25 -31.20 -1.93 -11.17
CA VAL A 25 -31.67 -2.58 -9.96
C VAL A 25 -31.06 -1.76 -8.86
N ASP A 26 -31.89 -0.85 -8.38
CA ASP A 26 -31.90 -0.24 -7.06
C ASP A 26 -30.51 0.05 -6.50
N MET A 27 -30.12 1.32 -6.64
CA MET A 27 -28.93 1.94 -6.06
C MET A 27 -29.05 2.07 -4.53
N GLU A 28 -29.64 1.06 -3.87
CA GLU A 28 -29.56 0.95 -2.42
C GLU A 28 -28.07 0.88 -2.05
N PRO A 29 -27.58 1.80 -1.20
CA PRO A 29 -26.20 1.78 -0.76
C PRO A 29 -25.85 0.41 -0.21
N PHE A 30 -24.67 -0.11 -0.57
CA PHE A 30 -24.21 -1.34 0.08
C PHE A 30 -24.03 -1.07 1.58
N GLU A 31 -24.83 -1.74 2.40
CA GLU A 31 -24.62 -1.71 3.84
C GLU A 31 -23.33 -2.44 4.21
N ALA A 32 -22.63 -1.92 5.22
CA ALA A 32 -21.47 -2.60 5.77
C ALA A 32 -21.90 -3.99 6.28
N GLY A 33 -21.19 -5.02 5.83
CA GLY A 33 -21.36 -6.37 6.37
C GLY A 33 -20.87 -6.47 7.83
N PRO A 34 -20.95 -7.65 8.44
CA PRO A 34 -20.31 -7.90 9.72
C PRO A 34 -18.80 -7.59 9.64
N PRO A 35 -18.12 -7.34 10.78
CA PRO A 35 -16.67 -7.14 10.80
C PRO A 35 -15.96 -8.27 10.03
N PRO A 36 -14.97 -7.96 9.17
CA PRO A 36 -14.41 -8.96 8.27
C PRO A 36 -13.64 -10.04 9.03
N TYR A 37 -13.08 -9.73 10.20
CA TYR A 37 -12.33 -10.68 11.02
C TYR A 37 -13.06 -11.00 12.32
N ALA A 38 -13.12 -12.28 12.66
CA ALA A 38 -13.45 -12.73 14.01
C ALA A 38 -12.24 -12.53 14.93
N LEU A 39 -12.05 -11.29 15.40
CA LEU A 39 -10.83 -10.87 16.12
C LEU A 39 -10.57 -11.69 17.38
N ASP A 40 -11.60 -12.13 18.12
CA ASP A 40 -11.41 -12.96 19.31
C ASP A 40 -10.66 -14.25 18.98
N ALA A 41 -11.10 -14.95 17.92
CA ALA A 41 -10.43 -16.15 17.44
C ALA A 41 -9.05 -15.83 16.84
N ALA A 42 -8.93 -14.70 16.12
CA ALA A 42 -7.67 -14.29 15.51
C ALA A 42 -6.59 -13.95 16.56
N ARG A 43 -7.01 -13.41 17.71
CA ARG A 43 -6.15 -13.01 18.83
C ARG A 43 -5.93 -14.11 19.85
N ASP A 44 -6.69 -15.20 19.78
CA ASP A 44 -6.57 -16.32 20.71
C ASP A 44 -5.30 -17.14 20.40
N PRO A 45 -4.33 -17.20 21.34
CA PRO A 45 -3.15 -18.04 21.18
C PRO A 45 -3.45 -19.54 21.30
N VAL A 46 -4.55 -19.95 21.94
CA VAL A 46 -4.91 -21.38 22.11
C VAL A 46 -5.21 -22.03 20.75
N GLY A 47 -5.80 -21.28 19.82
CA GLY A 47 -6.07 -21.75 18.46
C GLY A 47 -4.86 -21.68 17.52
N LEU A 48 -3.66 -21.30 17.97
CA LEU A 48 -2.47 -21.27 17.13
C LEU A 48 -1.89 -22.67 16.94
N GLU A 49 -1.75 -23.07 15.67
CA GLU A 49 -1.03 -24.28 15.32
C GLU A 49 0.30 -23.93 14.61
N LEU A 50 1.37 -23.87 15.41
CA LEU A 50 2.72 -23.56 14.95
C LEU A 50 3.55 -24.82 14.75
N GLN A 51 4.32 -24.87 13.67
CA GLN A 51 5.36 -25.87 13.45
C GLN A 51 6.71 -25.15 13.40
N VAL A 52 7.57 -25.39 14.38
CA VAL A 52 8.90 -24.77 14.43
C VAL A 52 9.82 -25.52 13.46
N GLY A 53 10.32 -24.80 12.45
CA GLY A 53 11.28 -25.34 11.48
C GLY A 53 12.73 -25.14 11.93
N ALA A 54 13.03 -24.02 12.58
CA ALA A 54 14.30 -23.76 13.24
C ALA A 54 14.06 -22.83 14.43
N ASP A 55 14.52 -23.23 15.62
CA ASP A 55 14.38 -22.41 16.81
C ASP A 55 15.37 -21.22 16.81
N TRP A 56 15.35 -20.41 17.88
CA TRP A 56 16.18 -19.22 18.02
C TRP A 56 17.68 -19.49 17.77
N THR A 57 18.20 -18.87 16.71
CA THR A 57 19.61 -18.96 16.29
C THR A 57 20.22 -17.57 16.20
N PRO A 58 21.48 -17.37 16.63
CA PRO A 58 22.14 -16.09 16.53
C PRO A 58 22.42 -15.72 15.07
N ILE A 59 22.29 -14.44 14.74
CA ILE A 59 22.61 -13.82 13.45
C ILE A 59 23.33 -12.49 13.69
N LEU A 60 23.84 -11.86 12.63
CA LEU A 60 24.53 -10.56 12.69
C LEU A 60 25.63 -10.53 13.77
N ASP A 61 26.51 -11.54 13.75
CA ASP A 61 27.59 -11.73 14.73
C ASP A 61 27.11 -11.75 16.20
N GLY A 62 25.89 -12.24 16.43
CA GLY A 62 25.29 -12.37 17.75
C GLY A 62 24.55 -11.12 18.25
N ARG A 63 24.46 -10.06 17.45
CA ARG A 63 23.66 -8.86 17.80
C ARG A 63 22.15 -9.10 17.77
N ALA A 64 21.70 -10.06 16.96
CA ALA A 64 20.32 -10.46 16.85
C ALA A 64 20.17 -11.98 16.84
N ARG A 65 18.93 -12.43 16.94
CA ARG A 65 18.52 -13.83 16.85
C ARG A 65 17.32 -13.96 15.93
N GLN A 66 17.19 -15.11 15.28
CA GLN A 66 16.06 -15.43 14.42
C GLN A 66 15.46 -16.79 14.74
N LYS A 67 14.16 -16.94 14.49
CA LYS A 67 13.43 -18.21 14.57
C LYS A 67 12.57 -18.37 13.32
N ARG A 68 12.43 -19.61 12.83
CA ARG A 68 11.58 -19.95 11.68
C ARG A 68 10.50 -20.92 12.11
N ALA A 69 9.27 -20.62 11.75
CA ALA A 69 8.12 -21.48 11.97
C ALA A 69 7.18 -21.46 10.75
N SER A 70 6.17 -22.33 10.74
CA SER A 70 4.99 -22.20 9.90
C SER A 70 3.74 -22.17 10.76
N MET A 71 2.75 -21.39 10.35
CA MET A 71 1.50 -21.21 11.05
C MET A 71 0.34 -21.65 10.17
N GLN A 72 -0.56 -22.45 10.74
CA GLN A 72 -1.84 -22.75 10.10
C GLN A 72 -2.77 -21.56 10.21
N LEU A 73 -3.37 -21.17 9.08
CA LEU A 73 -4.40 -20.14 9.04
C LEU A 73 -5.80 -20.73 9.01
N GLU A 74 -6.02 -21.78 8.22
CA GLU A 74 -7.33 -22.35 7.97
C GLU A 74 -7.22 -23.81 7.48
N VAL A 75 -8.27 -24.59 7.71
CA VAL A 75 -8.51 -25.89 7.08
C VAL A 75 -9.76 -25.75 6.22
N LEU A 76 -9.63 -26.01 4.92
CA LEU A 76 -10.72 -25.93 3.95
C LEU A 76 -11.67 -27.13 4.07
N PRO A 77 -12.91 -27.05 3.51
CA PRO A 77 -13.86 -28.17 3.52
C PRO A 77 -13.31 -29.48 2.95
N SER A 78 -12.38 -29.42 1.99
CA SER A 78 -11.67 -30.60 1.46
C SER A 78 -10.71 -31.28 2.46
N GLY A 79 -10.43 -30.64 3.60
CA GLY A 79 -9.38 -31.04 4.55
C GLY A 79 -8.00 -30.47 4.22
N ARG A 80 -7.85 -29.74 3.10
CA ARG A 80 -6.58 -29.05 2.78
C ARG A 80 -6.31 -27.96 3.80
N THR A 81 -5.05 -27.87 4.22
CA THR A 81 -4.61 -26.92 5.24
C THR A 81 -3.82 -25.79 4.60
N ILE A 82 -4.19 -24.56 4.91
CA ILE A 82 -3.44 -23.37 4.50
C ILE A 82 -2.42 -23.05 5.59
N ARG A 83 -1.13 -23.17 5.27
CA ARG A 83 -0.02 -22.80 6.16
C ARG A 83 0.81 -21.69 5.53
N VAL A 84 1.22 -20.73 6.35
CA VAL A 84 2.13 -19.65 5.96
C VAL A 84 3.43 -19.72 6.76
N PRO A 85 4.59 -19.49 6.13
CA PRO A 85 5.86 -19.42 6.85
C PRO A 85 5.96 -18.12 7.67
N LEU A 86 6.69 -18.20 8.77
CA LEU A 86 7.01 -17.10 9.67
C LEU A 86 8.52 -17.04 9.90
N LEU A 87 9.07 -15.84 9.84
CA LEU A 87 10.42 -15.53 10.29
C LEU A 87 10.34 -14.48 11.39
N TYR A 88 10.77 -14.87 12.58
CA TYR A 88 10.94 -13.97 13.70
C TYR A 88 12.37 -13.49 13.74
N VAL A 89 12.58 -12.20 13.96
CA VAL A 89 13.88 -11.59 14.21
C VAL A 89 13.77 -10.68 15.41
N ALA A 90 14.68 -10.81 16.35
CA ALA A 90 14.70 -10.03 17.58
C ALA A 90 16.14 -9.64 17.95
N PRO A 91 16.34 -8.49 18.60
CA PRO A 91 17.65 -8.14 19.13
C PRO A 91 18.05 -9.14 20.23
N THR A 92 19.34 -9.40 20.38
CA THR A 92 19.84 -10.30 21.44
C THR A 92 19.63 -9.69 22.83
N ASN A 93 19.72 -8.35 22.92
CA ASN A 93 19.52 -7.59 24.16
C ASN A 93 18.25 -6.73 24.07
N GLY A 94 17.67 -6.37 25.21
CA GLY A 94 16.50 -5.48 25.26
C GLY A 94 15.14 -6.15 24.99
N CYS A 95 15.08 -7.48 24.99
CA CYS A 95 13.83 -8.23 24.97
C CYS A 95 13.18 -8.30 26.38
N PRO A 96 11.85 -8.40 26.48
CA PRO A 96 10.89 -8.47 25.38
C PRO A 96 10.72 -7.12 24.67
N CYS A 97 10.78 -7.14 23.34
CA CYS A 97 10.84 -5.95 22.50
C CYS A 97 9.49 -5.61 21.86
N SER A 98 9.33 -4.34 21.47
CA SER A 98 8.31 -3.95 20.49
C SER A 98 8.68 -4.51 19.13
N PHE A 99 7.71 -4.70 18.24
CA PHE A 99 7.96 -5.30 16.94
C PHE A 99 7.00 -4.80 15.87
N TYR A 100 7.30 -5.13 14.63
CA TYR A 100 6.38 -4.95 13.51
C TYR A 100 6.22 -6.24 12.72
N VAL A 101 5.05 -6.40 12.11
CA VAL A 101 4.77 -7.46 11.15
C VAL A 101 4.99 -6.93 9.74
N VAL A 102 5.66 -7.70 8.90
CA VAL A 102 5.97 -7.32 7.52
C VAL A 102 5.74 -8.47 6.55
N ASP A 103 5.49 -8.15 5.27
CA ASP A 103 5.40 -9.17 4.24
C ASP A 103 6.77 -9.80 3.98
N GLY A 104 6.83 -11.13 3.99
CA GLY A 104 8.04 -11.92 3.80
C GLY A 104 8.12 -12.62 2.44
N ALA A 105 7.28 -12.22 1.47
CA ALA A 105 7.07 -12.91 0.20
C ALA A 105 6.73 -14.42 0.37
N VAL A 106 6.93 -15.25 -0.65
CA VAL A 106 6.59 -16.70 -0.66
C VAL A 106 7.41 -17.47 0.39
N THR A 107 8.67 -17.08 0.62
CA THR A 107 9.57 -17.69 1.62
C THR A 107 10.35 -16.60 2.35
N PRO A 108 10.08 -16.38 3.65
CA PRO A 108 10.87 -15.45 4.44
C PRO A 108 12.22 -16.09 4.76
N ASP A 109 13.18 -15.91 3.86
CA ASP A 109 14.57 -16.35 4.04
C ASP A 109 15.34 -15.42 4.99
N VAL A 110 16.45 -15.94 5.55
CA VAL A 110 17.44 -15.20 6.38
C VAL A 110 17.93 -13.90 5.73
N ARG A 111 17.78 -13.77 4.40
CA ARG A 111 18.05 -12.56 3.61
C ARG A 111 17.12 -11.37 3.93
N ALA A 112 16.12 -11.55 4.79
CA ALA A 112 15.12 -10.53 5.11
C ALA A 112 15.61 -9.39 6.04
N VAL A 113 16.81 -9.49 6.64
CA VAL A 113 17.33 -8.40 7.51
C VAL A 113 18.07 -7.36 6.68
N ASP A 114 17.29 -6.52 6.01
CA ASP A 114 17.80 -5.36 5.28
C ASP A 114 18.32 -4.24 6.21
N GLU A 115 18.82 -3.14 5.64
CA GLU A 115 19.38 -2.03 6.41
C GLU A 115 18.37 -1.35 7.35
N VAL A 116 17.08 -1.33 6.99
CA VAL A 116 16.05 -0.75 7.84
C VAL A 116 15.75 -1.68 9.02
N ALA A 117 15.61 -2.98 8.76
CA ALA A 117 15.47 -3.97 9.81
C ALA A 117 16.67 -3.93 10.78
N GLN A 118 17.91 -3.78 10.28
CA GLN A 118 19.09 -3.58 11.14
C GLN A 118 19.00 -2.31 11.99
N SER A 119 18.60 -1.18 11.41
CA SER A 119 18.42 0.08 12.14
C SER A 119 17.36 -0.03 13.25
N LEU A 120 16.28 -0.79 13.01
CA LEU A 120 15.24 -1.05 13.99
C LEU A 120 15.72 -2.00 15.11
N LEU A 121 16.51 -3.03 14.76
CA LEU A 121 17.13 -3.92 15.74
C LEU A 121 18.08 -3.17 16.67
N ASP A 122 18.87 -2.22 16.16
CA ASP A 122 19.76 -1.37 16.96
C ASP A 122 18.98 -0.48 17.94
N LEU A 123 17.70 -0.19 17.66
CA LEU A 123 16.76 0.52 18.54
C LEU A 123 15.98 -0.41 19.49
N GLY A 124 16.28 -1.71 19.48
CA GLY A 124 15.59 -2.70 20.30
C GLY A 124 14.19 -3.03 19.78
N ILE A 125 13.94 -2.92 18.47
CA ILE A 125 12.68 -3.27 17.82
C ILE A 125 12.88 -4.55 17.00
N GLY A 126 12.04 -5.56 17.22
CA GLY A 126 12.05 -6.79 16.46
C GLY A 126 11.16 -6.75 15.21
N MET A 127 11.24 -7.81 14.41
CA MET A 127 10.50 -8.00 13.16
C MET A 127 9.87 -9.38 13.13
N VAL A 128 8.67 -9.46 12.54
CA VAL A 128 7.99 -10.72 12.25
C VAL A 128 7.58 -10.70 10.79
N ALA A 129 8.32 -11.40 9.94
CA ALA A 129 7.97 -11.53 8.53
C ALA A 129 6.99 -12.70 8.34
N VAL A 130 5.86 -12.45 7.68
CA VAL A 130 4.83 -13.45 7.38
C VAL A 130 4.77 -13.70 5.88
N GLY A 131 4.73 -14.99 5.51
CA GLY A 131 4.63 -15.40 4.13
C GLY A 131 3.31 -14.95 3.52
N ILE A 132 3.40 -14.03 2.56
CA ILE A 132 2.27 -13.50 1.80
C ILE A 132 2.58 -13.65 0.33
N ALA A 133 1.78 -14.47 -0.33
CA ALA A 133 1.83 -14.69 -1.76
C ALA A 133 0.42 -15.02 -2.26
N PRO A 134 0.19 -14.88 -3.58
CA PRO A 134 -0.91 -15.54 -4.26
C PRO A 134 -1.01 -17.00 -3.83
N LEU A 135 -2.23 -17.46 -3.58
CA LEU A 135 -2.44 -18.79 -2.98
C LEU A 135 -1.96 -19.94 -3.87
N ASP A 136 -2.04 -19.77 -5.19
CA ASP A 136 -1.51 -20.68 -6.20
C ASP A 136 0.01 -20.88 -6.09
N GLN A 137 0.71 -19.94 -5.45
CA GLN A 137 2.15 -19.99 -5.20
C GLN A 137 2.51 -20.53 -3.82
N LEU A 138 1.53 -20.85 -2.97
CA LEU A 138 1.78 -21.37 -1.62
C LEU A 138 1.89 -22.90 -1.62
N GLY A 139 3.12 -23.40 -1.70
CA GLY A 139 3.43 -24.81 -1.53
C GLY A 139 2.84 -25.73 -2.62
N PRO A 140 2.97 -27.06 -2.48
CA PRO A 140 2.60 -28.02 -3.52
C PRO A 140 1.07 -28.09 -3.77
N ASP A 141 0.24 -27.71 -2.80
CA ASP A 141 -1.22 -27.72 -2.92
C ASP A 141 -1.83 -26.35 -3.27
N GLY A 142 -0.98 -25.34 -3.54
CA GLY A 142 -1.39 -23.95 -3.73
C GLY A 142 -2.48 -23.77 -4.78
N GLU A 143 -2.30 -24.32 -5.98
CA GLU A 143 -3.28 -24.24 -7.07
C GLU A 143 -4.65 -24.84 -6.67
N ALA A 144 -4.64 -25.98 -5.97
CA ALA A 144 -5.86 -26.64 -5.53
C ALA A 144 -6.58 -25.85 -4.42
N ILE A 145 -5.81 -25.24 -3.51
CA ILE A 145 -6.31 -24.33 -2.47
C ILE A 145 -6.95 -23.09 -3.10
N ALA A 146 -6.27 -22.47 -4.06
CA ALA A 146 -6.77 -21.29 -4.77
C ALA A 146 -8.08 -21.60 -5.51
N ALA A 147 -8.12 -22.72 -6.23
CA ALA A 147 -9.32 -23.15 -6.95
C ALA A 147 -10.51 -23.43 -6.02
N GLU A 148 -10.29 -24.09 -4.88
CA GLU A 148 -11.35 -24.38 -3.91
C GLU A 148 -11.90 -23.09 -3.27
N ARG A 149 -11.02 -22.16 -2.91
CA ARG A 149 -11.44 -20.86 -2.35
C ARG A 149 -12.17 -20.00 -3.38
N LEU A 150 -11.72 -20.00 -4.63
CA LEU A 150 -12.44 -19.32 -5.70
C LEU A 150 -13.85 -19.91 -5.87
N ALA A 151 -14.00 -21.24 -5.84
CA ALA A 151 -15.31 -21.88 -5.91
C ALA A 151 -16.20 -21.48 -4.71
N LEU A 152 -15.65 -21.43 -3.50
CA LEU A 152 -16.36 -20.96 -2.31
C LEU A 152 -16.75 -19.48 -2.41
N LEU A 153 -15.85 -18.62 -2.88
CA LEU A 153 -16.11 -17.19 -3.12
C LEU A 153 -17.24 -17.00 -4.14
N VAL A 154 -17.19 -17.69 -5.28
CA VAL A 154 -18.21 -17.60 -6.32
C VAL A 154 -19.57 -18.08 -5.82
N THR A 155 -19.59 -19.13 -5.00
CA THR A 155 -20.84 -19.71 -4.48
C THR A 155 -21.46 -18.89 -3.36
N THR A 156 -20.63 -18.32 -2.47
CA THR A 156 -21.09 -17.67 -1.24
C THR A 156 -21.09 -16.15 -1.31
N GLY A 157 -20.25 -15.56 -2.17
CA GLY A 157 -19.94 -14.14 -2.17
C GLY A 157 -19.15 -13.68 -0.93
N ASP A 158 -18.68 -14.61 -0.09
CA ASP A 158 -18.05 -14.28 1.18
C ASP A 158 -16.60 -13.81 0.98
N LEU A 159 -16.35 -12.57 1.40
CA LEU A 159 -15.05 -11.90 1.39
C LEU A 159 -13.94 -12.76 2.02
N ARG A 160 -14.26 -13.62 2.99
CA ARG A 160 -13.28 -14.48 3.69
C ARG A 160 -12.48 -15.37 2.75
N TYR A 161 -13.04 -15.70 1.58
CA TYR A 161 -12.42 -16.59 0.61
C TYR A 161 -11.49 -15.87 -0.38
N THR A 162 -11.39 -14.54 -0.29
CA THR A 162 -10.40 -13.77 -1.05
C THR A 162 -8.99 -13.95 -0.48
N ASP A 163 -7.99 -13.78 -1.35
CA ASP A 163 -6.58 -13.73 -0.95
C ASP A 163 -6.31 -12.55 -0.02
N LEU A 164 -6.89 -11.39 -0.32
CA LEU A 164 -6.68 -10.17 0.46
C LEU A 164 -7.16 -10.31 1.91
N TRP A 165 -8.32 -10.95 2.11
CA TRP A 165 -8.79 -11.26 3.45
C TRP A 165 -7.79 -12.12 4.21
N LEU A 166 -7.33 -13.21 3.58
CA LEU A 166 -6.41 -14.16 4.17
C LEU A 166 -5.06 -13.50 4.51
N TRP A 167 -4.56 -12.61 3.65
CA TRP A 167 -3.33 -11.88 3.85
C TRP A 167 -3.38 -10.96 5.08
N GLY A 168 -4.46 -10.17 5.24
CA GLY A 168 -4.65 -9.37 6.45
C GLY A 168 -4.84 -10.23 7.71
N TYR A 169 -5.54 -11.36 7.59
CA TYR A 169 -5.67 -12.34 8.67
C TYR A 169 -4.31 -12.93 9.08
N ALA A 170 -3.43 -13.19 8.11
CA ALA A 170 -2.08 -13.69 8.36
C ALA A 170 -1.24 -12.71 9.18
N TYR A 171 -1.35 -11.40 8.95
CA TYR A 171 -0.69 -10.37 9.76
C TYR A 171 -1.19 -10.38 11.22
N ILE A 172 -2.52 -10.42 11.39
CA ILE A 172 -3.16 -10.47 12.71
C ILE A 172 -2.71 -11.71 13.48
N ARG A 173 -2.67 -12.88 12.81
CA ARG A 173 -2.23 -14.14 13.41
C ARG A 173 -0.73 -14.17 13.67
N ALA A 174 0.09 -13.57 12.80
CA ALA A 174 1.54 -13.46 13.01
C ALA A 174 1.87 -12.62 14.25
N ALA A 175 1.12 -11.53 14.50
CA ALA A 175 1.24 -10.78 15.74
C ALA A 175 0.86 -11.63 16.97
N THR A 176 -0.22 -12.41 16.89
CA THR A 176 -0.60 -13.35 17.96
C THR A 176 0.49 -14.39 18.21
N ALA A 177 1.06 -14.97 17.15
CA ALA A 177 2.13 -15.95 17.25
C ALA A 177 3.39 -15.36 17.90
N ALA A 178 3.79 -14.14 17.50
CA ALA A 178 4.91 -13.43 18.12
C ALA A 178 4.69 -13.21 19.63
N LEU A 179 3.47 -12.86 20.04
CA LEU A 179 3.13 -12.64 21.44
C LEU A 179 3.12 -13.92 22.30
N THR A 180 3.19 -15.12 21.69
CA THR A 180 3.43 -16.37 22.44
C THR A 180 4.89 -16.56 22.84
N GLU A 181 5.83 -15.89 22.16
CA GLU A 181 7.25 -15.82 22.53
C GLU A 181 7.45 -14.69 23.56
N PHE A 182 6.84 -14.83 24.73
CA PHE A 182 6.67 -13.76 25.73
C PHE A 182 7.98 -13.22 26.33
N ASP A 183 9.07 -13.98 26.24
CA ASP A 183 10.42 -13.58 26.63
C ASP A 183 11.16 -12.81 25.51
N ILE A 184 10.59 -12.79 24.31
CA ILE A 184 11.16 -12.15 23.11
C ILE A 184 10.38 -10.90 22.71
N TYR A 185 9.05 -11.00 22.68
CA TYR A 185 8.15 -9.95 22.23
C TYR A 185 7.15 -9.61 23.33
N ARG A 186 6.77 -8.34 23.39
CA ARG A 186 5.73 -7.86 24.34
C ARG A 186 4.55 -7.27 23.59
N ALA A 187 3.39 -7.39 24.22
CA ALA A 187 2.24 -6.56 23.87
C ALA A 187 2.60 -5.08 24.09
N GLY A 188 2.22 -4.22 23.16
CA GLY A 188 2.60 -2.81 23.16
C GLY A 188 2.40 -2.16 21.80
N ARG A 189 3.33 -1.29 21.39
CA ARG A 189 3.33 -0.70 20.05
C ARG A 189 3.72 -1.77 19.02
N ILE A 190 2.73 -2.33 18.32
CA ILE A 190 2.94 -3.24 17.20
C ILE A 190 2.78 -2.45 15.91
N GLY A 191 3.75 -2.55 15.00
CA GLY A 191 3.65 -1.98 13.66
C GLY A 191 3.20 -3.02 12.63
N ALA A 192 2.66 -2.55 11.50
CA ALA A 192 2.52 -3.34 10.30
C ALA A 192 3.15 -2.57 9.14
N ALA A 193 3.80 -3.29 8.25
CA ALA A 193 4.47 -2.70 7.11
C ALA A 193 4.37 -3.62 5.90
N GLY A 194 4.23 -3.09 4.69
CA GLY A 194 4.23 -3.98 3.53
C GLY A 194 4.19 -3.29 2.18
N ARG A 195 4.60 -4.01 1.14
CA ARG A 195 4.65 -3.50 -0.23
C ARG A 195 3.52 -4.05 -1.10
N SER A 196 2.88 -3.22 -1.93
CA SER A 196 1.86 -3.64 -2.89
C SER A 196 0.75 -4.44 -2.18
N ARG A 197 0.50 -5.67 -2.61
CA ARG A 197 -0.43 -6.60 -1.94
C ARG A 197 -0.11 -6.79 -0.45
N GLY A 198 1.17 -6.82 -0.08
CA GLY A 198 1.61 -6.85 1.32
C GLY A 198 1.22 -5.58 2.09
N GLY A 199 1.26 -4.41 1.45
CA GLY A 199 0.81 -3.16 2.05
C GLY A 199 -0.71 -3.09 2.22
N MET A 200 -1.47 -3.70 1.30
CA MET A 200 -2.92 -3.89 1.48
C MET A 200 -3.23 -4.84 2.64
N ALA A 201 -2.46 -5.92 2.80
CA ALA A 201 -2.55 -6.85 3.93
C ALA A 201 -2.25 -6.15 5.26
N ALA A 202 -1.16 -5.38 5.31
CA ALA A 202 -0.78 -4.56 6.45
C ALA A 202 -1.89 -3.55 6.80
N THR A 203 -2.46 -2.90 5.78
CA THR A 203 -3.57 -1.95 5.97
C THR A 203 -4.80 -2.64 6.53
N ALA A 204 -5.20 -3.79 5.98
CA ALA A 204 -6.33 -4.56 6.49
C ALA A 204 -6.11 -4.99 7.95
N ALA A 205 -4.91 -5.43 8.31
CA ALA A 205 -4.59 -5.77 9.70
C ALA A 205 -4.69 -4.54 10.62
N VAL A 206 -4.10 -3.41 10.22
CA VAL A 206 -4.08 -2.19 11.04
C VAL A 206 -5.48 -1.62 11.23
N VAL A 207 -6.27 -1.53 10.17
CA VAL A 207 -7.65 -1.01 10.22
C VAL A 207 -8.50 -1.82 11.19
N HIS A 208 -8.38 -3.15 11.13
CA HIS A 208 -9.31 -4.04 11.84
C HIS A 208 -8.80 -4.55 13.18
N ASP A 209 -7.51 -4.43 13.51
CA ASP A 209 -6.95 -4.89 14.79
C ASP A 209 -6.28 -3.73 15.57
N ASP A 210 -6.88 -3.39 16.72
CA ASP A 210 -6.45 -2.32 17.63
C ASP A 210 -5.06 -2.49 18.28
N ARG A 211 -4.44 -3.68 18.20
CA ARG A 211 -3.07 -3.91 18.69
C ARG A 211 -2.04 -3.19 17.81
N PHE A 212 -2.36 -2.96 16.55
CA PHE A 212 -1.48 -2.24 15.64
C PHE A 212 -1.65 -0.73 15.79
N VAL A 213 -0.51 -0.05 15.94
CA VAL A 213 -0.43 1.41 16.17
C VAL A 213 0.40 2.14 15.11
N ALA A 214 0.94 1.40 14.13
CA ALA A 214 1.72 1.97 13.05
C ALA A 214 1.45 1.23 11.75
N LEU A 215 1.33 1.97 10.65
CA LEU A 215 1.23 1.45 9.29
C LEU A 215 2.29 2.10 8.41
N SER A 216 3.10 1.29 7.75
CA SER A 216 4.03 1.73 6.71
C SER A 216 3.76 0.95 5.43
N ALA A 217 2.90 1.49 4.56
CA ALA A 217 2.49 0.84 3.32
C ALA A 217 3.20 1.47 2.12
N TRP A 218 3.71 0.64 1.20
CA TRP A 218 4.51 1.14 0.08
C TRP A 218 4.02 0.60 -1.26
N LEU A 219 4.03 1.45 -2.29
CA LEU A 219 3.48 1.17 -3.62
C LEU A 219 2.15 0.44 -3.45
N THR A 220 1.23 1.02 -2.67
CA THR A 220 0.03 0.37 -2.16
C THR A 220 -1.17 1.25 -2.51
N PRO A 221 -2.28 0.68 -3.01
CA PRO A 221 -3.43 1.48 -3.37
C PRO A 221 -4.01 2.19 -2.14
N ILE A 222 -4.26 3.50 -2.27
CA ILE A 222 -4.80 4.33 -1.18
C ILE A 222 -6.31 4.51 -1.32
N ALA A 223 -6.77 4.76 -2.55
CA ALA A 223 -8.12 5.26 -2.82
C ALA A 223 -8.93 4.42 -3.81
N ALA A 224 -8.28 3.55 -4.59
CA ALA A 224 -8.93 2.70 -5.57
C ALA A 224 -8.28 1.31 -5.59
N LEU A 225 -9.07 0.26 -5.82
CA LEU A 225 -8.54 -1.08 -6.01
C LEU A 225 -8.14 -1.33 -7.47
N PRO A 226 -6.99 -1.99 -7.73
CA PRO A 226 -6.68 -2.47 -9.08
C PRO A 226 -7.67 -3.56 -9.51
N ASP A 227 -8.05 -3.54 -10.78
CA ASP A 227 -9.07 -4.45 -11.33
C ASP A 227 -8.68 -5.92 -11.24
N GLY A 228 -7.38 -6.23 -11.31
CA GLY A 228 -6.84 -7.59 -11.23
C GLY A 228 -6.95 -8.26 -9.86
N LEU A 229 -7.51 -7.60 -8.84
CA LEU A 229 -7.83 -8.23 -7.55
C LEU A 229 -9.21 -8.91 -7.53
N LEU A 230 -10.05 -8.62 -8.50
CA LEU A 230 -11.41 -9.17 -8.56
C LEU A 230 -11.45 -10.36 -9.53
N PRO A 231 -11.94 -11.53 -9.11
CA PRO A 231 -12.04 -12.70 -9.99
C PRO A 231 -12.94 -12.42 -11.20
N ASP A 232 -12.48 -12.83 -12.38
CA ASP A 232 -13.21 -12.63 -13.65
C ASP A 232 -14.51 -13.44 -13.72
N GLU A 233 -14.62 -14.49 -12.89
CA GLU A 233 -15.81 -15.32 -12.70
C GLU A 233 -16.97 -14.53 -12.10
N LEU A 234 -16.68 -13.51 -11.29
CA LEU A 234 -17.72 -12.67 -10.69
C LEU A 234 -18.13 -11.56 -11.66
N ARG A 235 -19.44 -11.39 -11.84
CA ARG A 235 -20.03 -10.37 -12.73
C ARG A 235 -21.13 -9.56 -12.05
N GLY A 236 -21.49 -8.43 -12.66
CA GLY A 236 -22.63 -7.61 -12.25
C GLY A 236 -22.60 -7.19 -10.78
N ARG A 237 -23.74 -7.36 -10.09
CA ARG A 237 -23.90 -6.95 -8.68
C ARG A 237 -22.93 -7.66 -7.73
N ALA A 238 -22.61 -8.94 -7.96
CA ALA A 238 -21.70 -9.70 -7.11
C ALA A 238 -20.27 -9.14 -7.16
N ARG A 239 -19.76 -8.85 -8.38
CA ARG A 239 -18.44 -8.21 -8.54
C ARG A 239 -18.39 -6.82 -7.90
N ARG A 240 -19.45 -6.01 -8.07
CA ARG A 240 -19.54 -4.68 -7.43
C ARG A 240 -19.59 -4.77 -5.91
N ARG A 241 -20.34 -5.72 -5.35
CA ARG A 241 -20.38 -5.96 -3.91
C ARG A 241 -19.03 -6.36 -3.36
N LEU A 242 -18.35 -7.31 -4.01
CA LEU A 242 -17.03 -7.75 -3.58
C LEU A 242 -16.00 -6.61 -3.62
N ARG A 243 -16.01 -5.80 -4.70
CA ARG A 243 -15.17 -4.59 -4.77
C ARG A 243 -15.40 -3.69 -3.57
N PHE A 244 -16.65 -3.36 -3.29
CA PHE A 244 -17.01 -2.51 -2.16
C PHE A 244 -16.52 -3.06 -0.81
N ASP A 245 -16.69 -4.36 -0.59
CA ASP A 245 -16.24 -5.01 0.65
C ASP A 245 -14.69 -5.05 0.74
N LEU A 246 -13.97 -5.27 -0.37
CA LEU A 246 -12.50 -5.23 -0.43
C LEU A 246 -11.93 -3.81 -0.24
N GLU A 247 -12.61 -2.79 -0.76
CA GLU A 247 -12.24 -1.39 -0.57
C GLU A 247 -12.31 -1.05 0.92
N ARG A 248 -13.42 -1.42 1.57
CA ARG A 248 -13.58 -1.30 3.03
C ARG A 248 -12.68 -2.23 3.84
N LEU A 249 -12.17 -3.30 3.26
CA LEU A 249 -11.20 -4.14 3.95
C LEU A 249 -9.83 -3.47 4.04
N SER A 250 -9.39 -2.82 2.95
CA SER A 250 -7.96 -2.62 2.71
C SER A 250 -7.54 -1.22 2.27
N LEU A 251 -8.47 -0.36 1.84
CA LEU A 251 -8.13 0.99 1.42
C LEU A 251 -8.20 1.95 2.61
N PRO A 252 -7.10 2.62 2.97
CA PRO A 252 -7.04 3.48 4.14
C PRO A 252 -7.95 4.70 4.05
N ILE A 253 -8.30 5.15 2.83
CA ILE A 253 -9.19 6.31 2.58
C ILE A 253 -10.54 6.17 3.30
N HIS A 254 -11.05 4.94 3.44
CA HIS A 254 -12.33 4.68 4.07
C HIS A 254 -12.26 4.62 5.60
N HIS A 255 -11.05 4.62 6.17
CA HIS A 255 -10.82 4.38 7.60
C HIS A 255 -10.14 5.53 8.32
N VAL A 256 -9.88 6.64 7.64
CA VAL A 256 -9.12 7.75 8.21
C VAL A 256 -9.67 8.22 9.57
N PRO A 257 -10.99 8.44 9.78
CA PRO A 257 -11.50 8.83 11.09
C PRO A 257 -11.17 7.80 12.21
N ALA A 258 -11.26 6.51 11.91
CA ALA A 258 -10.98 5.44 12.87
C ALA A 258 -9.48 5.31 13.17
N LEU A 259 -8.63 5.49 12.15
CA LEU A 259 -7.17 5.51 12.31
C LEU A 259 -6.72 6.72 13.14
N ASP A 260 -7.32 7.89 12.92
CA ASP A 260 -7.06 9.13 13.68
C ASP A 260 -7.50 9.00 15.15
N GLU A 261 -8.70 8.47 15.41
CA GLU A 261 -9.22 8.23 16.76
C GLU A 261 -8.29 7.31 17.56
N ARG A 262 -7.79 6.25 16.91
CA ARG A 262 -6.82 5.32 17.46
C ARG A 262 -5.39 5.87 17.53
N ARG A 263 -5.13 7.04 16.94
CA ARG A 263 -3.80 7.65 16.82
C ARG A 263 -2.79 6.70 16.19
N VAL A 264 -3.21 6.00 15.13
CA VAL A 264 -2.31 5.14 14.36
C VAL A 264 -1.35 6.04 13.60
N ASP A 265 -0.05 5.80 13.76
CA ASP A 265 0.97 6.48 12.96
C ASP A 265 1.00 5.84 11.57
N VAL A 266 0.46 6.54 10.58
CA VAL A 266 0.30 6.03 9.21
C VAL A 266 1.35 6.65 8.30
N PHE A 267 1.82 5.90 7.30
CA PHE A 267 2.63 6.44 6.23
C PHE A 267 2.47 5.66 4.93
N PHE A 268 2.35 6.39 3.82
CA PHE A 268 2.27 5.83 2.48
C PHE A 268 3.42 6.26 1.59
N HIS A 269 4.09 5.31 0.99
CA HIS A 269 5.02 5.57 -0.08
C HIS A 269 4.39 5.18 -1.40
N ASN A 270 4.35 6.06 -2.39
CA ASN A 270 3.85 5.73 -3.72
C ASN A 270 4.80 6.26 -4.79
N ALA A 271 4.58 5.83 -6.03
CA ALA A 271 5.34 6.33 -7.16
C ALA A 271 4.39 7.01 -8.15
N ALA A 272 4.82 8.14 -8.70
CA ALA A 272 3.96 8.99 -9.53
C ALA A 272 3.50 8.28 -10.81
N ASN A 273 4.28 7.32 -11.32
CA ASN A 273 4.02 6.57 -12.55
C ASN A 273 3.55 5.13 -12.26
N ASP A 274 3.12 4.83 -11.03
CA ASP A 274 2.61 3.50 -10.68
C ASP A 274 1.22 3.28 -11.31
N VAL A 275 1.12 2.35 -12.26
CA VAL A 275 -0.16 1.90 -12.86
C VAL A 275 -0.81 0.75 -12.12
N VAL A 276 -0.05 0.08 -11.24
CA VAL A 276 -0.51 -1.11 -10.52
C VAL A 276 -1.28 -0.71 -9.27
N THR A 277 -0.93 0.43 -8.66
CA THR A 277 -1.64 0.98 -7.50
C THR A 277 -2.32 2.29 -7.83
N PRO A 278 -3.52 2.23 -8.44
CA PRO A 278 -4.25 3.43 -8.80
C PRO A 278 -4.74 4.18 -7.56
N GLY A 279 -5.22 5.41 -7.75
CA GLY A 279 -5.87 6.16 -6.69
C GLY A 279 -5.12 7.39 -6.21
N LEU A 280 -4.00 7.78 -6.84
CA LEU A 280 -3.22 8.94 -6.37
C LEU A 280 -4.00 10.25 -6.51
N THR A 281 -4.73 10.42 -7.60
CA THR A 281 -5.58 11.60 -7.83
C THR A 281 -6.70 11.68 -6.79
N GLN A 282 -7.45 10.59 -6.60
CA GLN A 282 -8.55 10.52 -5.63
C GLN A 282 -8.04 10.65 -4.19
N ALA A 283 -6.86 10.12 -3.87
CA ALA A 283 -6.23 10.32 -2.57
C ALA A 283 -5.88 11.80 -2.34
N GLY A 284 -5.51 12.52 -3.39
CA GLY A 284 -5.18 13.94 -3.33
C GLY A 284 -6.37 14.86 -3.07
N GLU A 285 -7.56 14.48 -3.55
CA GLU A 285 -8.81 15.23 -3.36
C GLU A 285 -9.29 15.26 -1.90
N LEU A 286 -8.74 14.40 -1.03
CA LEU A 286 -9.17 14.30 0.35
C LEU A 286 -8.92 15.54 1.22
N ASP A 287 -8.24 16.59 0.70
CA ASP A 287 -7.78 17.79 1.44
C ASP A 287 -7.31 17.43 2.87
N ARG A 288 -6.46 16.40 2.94
CA ARG A 288 -5.91 15.87 4.19
C ARG A 288 -4.40 15.84 4.08
N GLU A 289 -3.74 16.14 5.20
CA GLU A 289 -2.29 15.97 5.37
C GLU A 289 -1.94 14.48 5.49
N PHE A 290 -2.39 13.67 4.54
CA PHE A 290 -2.20 12.23 4.55
C PHE A 290 -0.70 11.94 4.40
N PRO A 291 -0.04 11.38 5.43
CA PRO A 291 1.41 11.27 5.49
C PRO A 291 1.90 10.37 4.36
N GLN A 292 2.49 11.00 3.34
CA GLN A 292 2.96 10.29 2.16
C GLN A 292 4.25 10.85 1.57
N CYS A 293 4.94 10.00 0.81
CA CYS A 293 6.02 10.37 -0.07
C CYS A 293 5.71 9.80 -1.46
N ILE A 294 5.71 10.68 -2.46
CA ILE A 294 5.50 10.33 -3.86
C ILE A 294 6.85 10.40 -4.57
N GLU A 295 7.35 9.26 -5.01
CA GLU A 295 8.55 9.20 -5.84
C GLU A 295 8.22 9.62 -7.29
N PRO A 296 8.81 10.71 -7.81
CA PRO A 296 8.59 11.15 -9.18
C PRO A 296 9.28 10.21 -10.18
N ASN A 297 8.66 10.01 -11.35
CA ASN A 297 9.27 9.27 -12.48
C ASN A 297 9.69 7.84 -12.12
N ILE A 298 8.95 7.18 -11.22
CA ILE A 298 9.14 5.78 -10.81
C ILE A 298 7.79 5.06 -10.97
N GLY A 299 7.84 3.80 -11.43
CA GLY A 299 6.67 2.92 -11.57
C GLY A 299 6.63 1.82 -10.49
N HIS A 300 5.77 0.82 -10.69
CA HIS A 300 5.59 -0.28 -9.72
C HIS A 300 6.79 -1.23 -9.69
N GLY A 301 7.82 -0.89 -8.90
CA GLY A 301 8.95 -1.80 -8.66
C GLY A 301 10.01 -1.87 -9.74
N VAL A 302 9.86 -1.10 -10.81
CA VAL A 302 10.88 -0.92 -11.83
C VAL A 302 11.27 0.55 -11.79
N VAL A 303 12.58 0.81 -11.88
CA VAL A 303 13.09 2.11 -12.34
C VAL A 303 12.67 2.24 -13.80
N PHE A 304 11.36 2.42 -14.04
CA PHE A 304 10.85 2.78 -15.34
C PHE A 304 11.24 4.25 -15.51
N ARG A 305 12.32 4.45 -16.24
CA ARG A 305 12.77 5.78 -16.65
C ARG A 305 12.31 5.97 -18.08
N PRO A 306 11.29 6.82 -18.33
CA PRO A 306 11.12 7.36 -19.66
C PRO A 306 12.47 7.97 -20.09
N ALA A 307 12.87 7.75 -21.35
CA ALA A 307 14.15 8.24 -21.84
C ALA A 307 14.22 9.77 -21.67
N GLY A 308 15.23 10.26 -20.93
CA GLY A 308 15.43 11.70 -20.65
C GLY A 308 14.84 12.21 -19.34
N ALA A 309 14.18 11.36 -18.53
CA ALA A 309 13.68 11.77 -17.21
C ALA A 309 14.85 12.17 -16.26
N PRO A 310 14.67 13.20 -15.41
CA PRO A 310 15.62 13.53 -14.35
C PRO A 310 15.93 12.32 -13.46
N VAL A 311 17.16 12.25 -12.94
CA VAL A 311 17.54 11.17 -12.00
C VAL A 311 16.65 11.24 -10.76
N PRO A 312 15.98 10.13 -10.37
CA PRO A 312 15.14 10.11 -9.18
C PRO A 312 15.96 10.37 -7.91
N VAL A 313 15.28 10.84 -6.86
CA VAL A 313 15.89 10.98 -5.53
C VAL A 313 16.39 9.60 -5.09
N THR A 314 17.63 9.50 -4.64
CA THR A 314 18.23 8.21 -4.25
C THR A 314 17.83 7.85 -2.82
N GLY A 315 17.27 6.65 -2.62
CA GLY A 315 16.96 6.10 -1.29
C GLY A 315 15.68 6.55 -0.55
N PRO A 316 14.75 7.35 -1.11
CA PRO A 316 13.66 7.92 -0.31
C PRO A 316 12.68 6.86 0.19
N PHE A 317 12.45 5.79 -0.56
CA PHE A 317 11.72 4.61 -0.07
C PHE A 317 12.26 4.10 1.28
N GLU A 318 13.56 3.84 1.37
CA GLU A 318 14.19 3.25 2.55
C GLU A 318 14.26 4.20 3.73
N ASP A 319 14.60 5.45 3.44
CA ASP A 319 14.69 6.53 4.43
C ASP A 319 13.35 6.77 5.12
N THR A 320 12.29 6.78 4.31
CA THR A 320 10.95 7.06 4.78
C THR A 320 10.36 5.88 5.55
N ARG A 321 10.54 4.67 5.02
CA ARG A 321 10.22 3.42 5.73
C ARG A 321 10.87 3.39 7.12
N ARG A 322 12.17 3.70 7.18
CA ARG A 322 12.92 3.78 8.43
C ARG A 322 12.35 4.84 9.37
N ALA A 323 12.20 6.07 8.91
CA ALA A 323 11.74 7.19 9.75
C ALA A 323 10.40 6.90 10.44
N VAL A 324 9.46 6.28 9.71
CA VAL A 324 8.13 5.94 10.23
C VAL A 324 8.22 4.86 11.28
N LEU A 325 8.86 3.73 10.98
CA LEU A 325 8.94 2.61 11.92
C LEU A 325 9.75 2.98 13.17
N GLU A 326 10.84 3.75 13.02
CA GLU A 326 11.60 4.28 14.16
C GLU A 326 10.72 5.20 15.02
N TYR A 327 10.06 6.19 14.44
CA TYR A 327 9.19 7.11 15.19
C TYR A 327 8.06 6.37 15.92
N SER A 328 7.32 5.55 15.19
CA SER A 328 6.09 4.92 15.67
C SER A 328 6.36 3.82 16.68
N LEU A 329 7.54 3.22 16.71
CA LEU A 329 7.85 2.12 17.64
C LEU A 329 8.80 2.54 18.77
N SER A 330 9.65 3.56 18.57
CA SER A 330 10.57 4.05 19.60
C SER A 330 10.14 5.36 20.30
N ARG A 331 9.10 6.04 19.81
CA ARG A 331 8.75 7.45 20.17
C ARG A 331 9.87 8.45 19.79
N GLY A 332 10.53 8.19 18.66
CA GLY A 332 11.58 9.05 18.11
C GLY A 332 11.10 10.44 17.67
N SER A 333 11.87 11.09 16.79
CA SER A 333 11.58 12.42 16.26
C SER A 333 10.31 12.46 15.41
N ARG A 334 9.41 13.42 15.67
CA ARG A 334 8.13 13.61 14.96
C ARG A 334 8.31 13.63 13.44
N LEU A 335 7.52 12.83 12.72
CA LEU A 335 7.46 12.84 11.26
C LEU A 335 7.08 14.23 10.73
N MET A 336 7.57 14.57 9.54
CA MET A 336 7.11 15.77 8.84
C MET A 336 5.64 15.59 8.42
N THR A 337 4.83 16.63 8.62
CA THR A 337 3.47 16.65 8.07
C THR A 337 3.53 17.07 6.60
N PRO A 338 2.79 16.42 5.69
CA PRO A 338 2.64 16.89 4.31
C PRO A 338 2.21 18.35 4.25
N PRO A 339 2.77 19.17 3.34
CA PRO A 339 2.24 20.50 3.10
C PRO A 339 0.97 20.45 2.26
N LEU A 340 0.11 21.44 2.44
CA LEU A 340 -1.00 21.72 1.53
C LEU A 340 -0.46 22.43 0.29
N LEU A 341 -0.79 21.90 -0.89
CA LEU A 341 -0.48 22.54 -2.16
C LEU A 341 -1.66 23.41 -2.61
N SER A 342 -1.38 24.60 -3.10
CA SER A 342 -2.39 25.48 -3.69
C SER A 342 -1.78 26.23 -4.87
N ALA A 343 -2.62 26.65 -5.81
CA ALA A 343 -2.18 27.41 -6.97
C ALA A 343 -3.09 28.61 -7.23
N THR A 344 -2.51 29.67 -7.80
CA THR A 344 -3.24 30.85 -8.27
C THR A 344 -2.73 31.18 -9.65
N LEU A 345 -3.66 31.29 -10.61
CA LEU A 345 -3.37 31.68 -11.99
C LEU A 345 -3.67 33.17 -12.16
N VAL A 346 -2.69 33.92 -12.63
CA VAL A 346 -2.84 35.32 -13.07
C VAL A 346 -2.23 35.43 -14.45
N ASP A 347 -3.04 35.84 -15.43
CA ASP A 347 -2.69 35.79 -16.86
C ASP A 347 -2.15 34.39 -17.24
N ASP A 348 -0.97 34.30 -17.85
CA ASP A 348 -0.33 33.04 -18.22
C ASP A 348 0.69 32.56 -17.17
N THR A 349 0.54 33.00 -15.91
CA THR A 349 1.51 32.74 -14.85
C THR A 349 0.85 32.05 -13.65
N LEU A 350 1.27 30.81 -13.39
CA LEU A 350 0.82 30.04 -12.25
C LEU A 350 1.77 30.24 -11.06
N THR A 351 1.24 30.69 -9.93
CA THR A 351 1.96 30.70 -8.66
C THR A 351 1.50 29.54 -7.80
N VAL A 352 2.42 28.64 -7.44
CA VAL A 352 2.15 27.46 -6.61
C VAL A 352 2.77 27.66 -5.23
N LEU A 353 1.98 27.40 -4.19
CA LEU A 353 2.39 27.47 -2.79
C LEU A 353 2.30 26.09 -2.14
N ALA A 354 3.36 25.70 -1.43
CA ALA A 354 3.37 24.56 -0.53
C ALA A 354 3.45 25.06 0.91
N ARG A 355 2.38 24.85 1.70
CA ARG A 355 2.25 25.39 3.06
C ARG A 355 2.15 24.27 4.10
N PHE A 356 3.09 24.25 5.02
CA PHE A 356 3.08 23.35 6.18
C PHE A 356 2.19 23.92 7.29
N ARG A 357 1.27 23.11 7.85
CA ARG A 357 0.48 23.54 9.03
C ARG A 357 1.27 23.42 10.33
N THR A 358 2.27 22.55 10.37
CA THR A 358 3.14 22.35 11.53
C THR A 358 4.62 22.44 11.16
N SER A 359 5.48 22.83 12.11
CA SER A 359 6.94 22.68 11.97
C SER A 359 7.31 21.19 11.99
N PRO A 360 8.32 20.71 11.22
CA PRO A 360 9.62 21.35 11.00
C PRO A 360 9.90 21.88 9.57
N ARG A 361 11.07 22.52 9.41
CA ARG A 361 11.54 23.25 8.21
C ARG A 361 12.31 22.29 7.29
N PRO A 362 11.76 21.85 6.15
CA PRO A 362 12.53 21.04 5.23
C PRO A 362 13.68 21.87 4.65
N ASP A 363 14.85 21.25 4.53
CA ASP A 363 16.04 21.92 4.00
C ASP A 363 15.84 22.26 2.52
N ASN A 364 15.14 21.38 1.80
CA ASN A 364 14.87 21.50 0.38
C ASN A 364 13.39 21.33 0.08
N ALA A 365 12.92 22.05 -0.95
CA ALA A 365 11.58 21.92 -1.51
C ALA A 365 11.65 21.97 -3.04
N THR A 366 11.02 21.00 -3.69
CA THR A 366 10.99 20.89 -5.16
C THR A 366 9.54 20.67 -5.59
N LEU A 367 9.08 21.44 -6.57
CA LEU A 367 7.80 21.15 -7.23
C LEU A 367 8.07 20.16 -8.36
N TRP A 368 7.33 19.06 -8.37
CA TRP A 368 7.26 18.12 -9.47
C TRP A 368 5.93 18.30 -10.19
N PHE A 369 5.94 18.38 -11.51
CA PHE A 369 4.72 18.65 -12.27
C PHE A 369 4.76 18.11 -13.71
N VAL A 370 3.58 17.99 -14.31
CA VAL A 370 3.38 17.69 -15.72
C VAL A 370 2.09 18.37 -16.20
N PHE A 371 2.11 18.91 -17.41
CA PHE A 371 0.92 19.45 -18.06
C PHE A 371 0.12 18.34 -18.77
N ASP A 372 -1.20 18.48 -18.77
CA ASP A 372 -2.15 17.63 -19.51
C ASP A 372 -1.88 16.13 -19.36
N ARG A 373 -1.71 15.68 -18.11
CA ARG A 373 -1.48 14.26 -17.85
C ARG A 373 -2.68 13.43 -18.34
N PRO A 374 -2.44 12.32 -19.08
CA PRO A 374 -3.47 11.32 -19.40
C PRO A 374 -4.27 10.90 -18.17
N ALA A 375 -5.47 10.34 -18.37
CA ALA A 375 -6.21 9.77 -17.26
C ALA A 375 -5.51 8.52 -16.69
N GLU A 376 -5.71 8.25 -15.40
CA GLU A 376 -5.19 7.04 -14.77
C GLU A 376 -5.75 5.79 -15.47
N GLY A 377 -4.86 4.86 -15.84
CA GLY A 377 -5.21 3.66 -16.60
C GLY A 377 -5.11 3.78 -18.12
N GLU A 378 -4.85 4.97 -18.67
CA GLU A 378 -4.52 5.11 -20.10
C GLU A 378 -3.09 4.60 -20.40
N PRO A 379 -2.83 4.06 -21.60
CA PRO A 379 -1.52 3.47 -21.96
C PRO A 379 -0.33 4.41 -21.74
N ASP A 380 -0.53 5.71 -21.90
CA ASP A 380 0.55 6.70 -21.78
C ASP A 380 0.78 7.18 -20.35
N TRP A 381 -0.06 6.78 -19.37
CA TRP A 381 0.04 7.24 -17.97
C TRP A 381 1.41 6.95 -17.33
N GLU A 382 1.98 5.77 -17.57
CA GLU A 382 3.28 5.37 -17.02
C GLU A 382 4.46 6.04 -17.72
N ASN A 383 4.26 6.51 -18.95
CA ASN A 383 5.31 7.08 -19.81
C ASN A 383 5.54 8.57 -19.61
N VAL A 384 4.67 9.23 -18.84
CA VAL A 384 4.75 10.67 -18.55
C VAL A 384 6.02 11.01 -17.78
N ILE A 385 6.67 12.11 -18.15
CA ILE A 385 7.83 12.65 -17.43
C ILE A 385 7.38 13.83 -16.59
N PHE A 386 7.47 13.69 -15.27
CA PHE A 386 7.40 14.82 -14.35
C PHE A 386 8.67 15.66 -14.46
N GLU A 387 8.47 16.93 -14.76
CA GLU A 387 9.49 17.97 -14.63
C GLU A 387 9.67 18.34 -13.16
N SER A 388 10.83 18.90 -12.82
CA SER A 388 11.09 19.47 -11.50
C SER A 388 11.67 20.87 -11.55
N ARG A 389 11.28 21.67 -10.56
CA ARG A 389 11.87 22.99 -10.29
C ARG A 389 11.99 23.24 -8.79
N PRO A 390 13.10 23.81 -8.31
CA PRO A 390 13.24 24.15 -6.90
C PRO A 390 12.24 25.25 -6.51
N MET A 391 11.64 25.11 -5.33
CA MET A 391 10.78 26.13 -4.75
C MET A 391 11.60 27.06 -3.85
N SER A 392 11.27 28.35 -3.87
CA SER A 392 11.86 29.34 -2.97
C SER A 392 11.12 29.37 -1.64
N ARG A 393 11.84 29.53 -0.53
CA ARG A 393 11.21 29.72 0.77
C ARG A 393 10.62 31.14 0.85
N LEU A 394 9.30 31.24 1.07
CA LEU A 394 8.61 32.51 1.24
C LEU A 394 8.63 32.95 2.72
N ASP A 395 8.36 32.01 3.63
CA ASP A 395 8.39 32.22 5.07
C ASP A 395 8.79 30.92 5.82
N ASN A 396 8.57 30.87 7.14
CA ASN A 396 8.96 29.72 7.96
C ASN A 396 8.20 28.41 7.65
N ALA A 397 7.04 28.49 7.00
CA ALA A 397 6.14 27.38 6.75
C ALA A 397 5.70 27.28 5.27
N THR A 398 6.06 28.26 4.44
CA THR A 398 5.59 28.35 3.06
C THR A 398 6.73 28.39 2.06
N TYR A 399 6.60 27.57 1.02
CA TYR A 399 7.45 27.59 -0.17
C TYR A 399 6.62 28.02 -1.39
N VAL A 400 7.26 28.74 -2.30
CA VAL A 400 6.61 29.32 -3.49
C VAL A 400 7.43 29.05 -4.74
N ILE A 401 6.74 28.84 -5.84
CA ILE A 401 7.31 28.87 -7.18
C ILE A 401 6.32 29.53 -8.14
N THR A 402 6.86 30.18 -9.16
CA THR A 402 6.09 30.76 -10.26
C THR A 402 6.49 30.06 -11.56
N LEU A 403 5.51 29.58 -12.31
CA LEU A 403 5.69 28.87 -13.57
C LEU A 403 4.94 29.61 -14.68
N PRO A 404 5.56 29.88 -15.84
CA PRO A 404 4.82 30.26 -17.03
C PRO A 404 4.01 29.06 -17.54
N ILE A 405 2.75 29.29 -17.92
CA ILE A 405 1.91 28.26 -18.55
C ILE A 405 2.11 28.34 -20.06
N PRO A 406 2.61 27.28 -20.73
CA PRO A 406 2.66 27.26 -22.18
C PRO A 406 1.24 27.29 -22.78
N PRO A 407 1.02 28.00 -23.91
CA PRO A 407 -0.30 28.09 -24.52
C PRO A 407 -0.89 26.71 -24.87
N GLY A 408 -2.18 26.53 -24.61
CA GLY A 408 -2.94 25.35 -25.02
C GLY A 408 -3.06 24.25 -23.96
N HIS A 409 -2.35 24.36 -22.83
CA HIS A 409 -2.51 23.42 -21.71
C HIS A 409 -3.76 23.70 -20.89
N ARG A 410 -4.41 22.64 -20.42
CA ARG A 410 -5.67 22.67 -19.68
C ARG A 410 -5.51 22.30 -18.22
N THR A 411 -4.61 21.37 -17.92
CA THR A 411 -4.38 20.91 -16.54
C THR A 411 -2.90 20.91 -16.20
N LEU A 412 -2.63 21.05 -14.90
CA LEU A 412 -1.32 20.80 -14.30
C LEU A 412 -1.48 19.78 -13.17
N ASP A 413 -0.86 18.62 -13.34
CA ASP A 413 -0.73 17.65 -12.27
C ASP A 413 0.57 17.91 -11.53
N ALA A 414 0.53 18.08 -10.22
CA ALA A 414 1.70 18.45 -9.43
C ALA A 414 1.68 17.91 -8.00
N PHE A 415 2.88 17.80 -7.43
CA PHE A 415 3.11 17.63 -6.00
C PHE A 415 4.43 18.28 -5.61
N SER A 416 4.50 18.76 -4.38
CA SER A 416 5.75 19.27 -3.81
C SER A 416 6.46 18.15 -3.04
N TYR A 417 7.77 18.07 -3.17
CA TYR A 417 8.64 17.09 -2.54
C TYR A 417 9.63 17.78 -1.61
N HIS A 418 9.75 17.29 -0.39
CA HIS A 418 10.49 17.94 0.68
C HIS A 418 11.37 16.92 1.40
N SER A 419 12.57 17.36 1.78
CA SER A 419 13.48 16.53 2.56
C SER A 419 14.13 17.32 3.69
N ASP A 420 14.45 16.61 4.76
CA ASP A 420 15.23 17.13 5.88
C ASP A 420 16.21 16.08 6.43
N LEU A 421 17.15 16.54 7.24
CA LEU A 421 18.08 15.68 7.97
C LEU A 421 17.80 15.74 9.46
N VAL A 422 17.43 14.61 10.07
CA VAL A 422 17.31 14.47 11.52
C VAL A 422 18.32 13.48 12.04
N GLN A 423 19.23 13.95 12.90
CA GLN A 423 20.33 13.15 13.44
C GLN A 423 21.18 12.48 12.34
N GLY A 424 21.37 13.18 11.21
CA GLY A 424 22.12 12.67 10.06
C GLY A 424 21.37 11.66 9.20
N LYS A 425 20.12 11.33 9.51
CA LYS A 425 19.26 10.47 8.69
C LYS A 425 18.32 11.34 7.84
N PRO A 426 18.27 11.13 6.51
CA PRO A 426 17.30 11.79 5.66
C PRO A 426 15.87 11.34 5.96
N ARG A 427 14.92 12.26 5.78
CA ARG A 427 13.49 11.98 5.78
C ARG A 427 12.84 12.74 4.65
N HIS A 428 11.80 12.16 4.08
CA HIS A 428 11.11 12.71 2.92
C HIS A 428 9.61 12.79 3.17
N VAL A 429 8.99 13.80 2.59
CA VAL A 429 7.52 13.95 2.57
C VAL A 429 7.12 14.65 1.29
N SER A 430 5.95 14.33 0.77
CA SER A 430 5.34 15.03 -0.35
C SER A 430 4.02 15.66 0.07
N SER A 431 3.61 16.72 -0.62
CA SER A 431 2.19 17.10 -0.58
C SER A 431 1.35 15.99 -1.20
N ALA A 432 0.04 16.10 -1.01
CA ALA A 432 -0.91 15.42 -1.89
C ALA A 432 -0.57 15.66 -3.37
N TYR A 433 -0.84 14.63 -4.18
CA TYR A 433 -0.96 14.79 -5.62
C TYR A 433 -2.14 15.72 -5.89
N THR A 434 -1.97 16.72 -6.76
CA THR A 434 -3.02 17.70 -7.03
C THR A 434 -3.08 18.00 -8.51
N ARG A 435 -4.29 17.92 -9.09
CA ARG A 435 -4.58 18.41 -10.43
C ARG A 435 -5.17 19.80 -10.33
N PHE A 436 -4.51 20.78 -10.95
CA PHE A 436 -4.99 22.15 -11.09
C PHE A 436 -5.60 22.35 -12.48
N GLU A 437 -6.82 22.88 -12.52
CA GLU A 437 -7.43 23.36 -13.77
C GLU A 437 -6.82 24.71 -14.15
N LEU A 438 -6.29 24.82 -15.37
CA LEU A 438 -5.63 26.02 -15.90
C LEU A 438 -6.55 26.85 -16.78
N ILE A 439 -7.64 26.25 -17.28
CA ILE A 439 -8.69 26.93 -18.03
C ILE A 439 -10.01 26.63 -17.31
N PRO A 440 -10.85 27.63 -17.00
CA PRO A 440 -12.17 27.37 -16.44
C PRO A 440 -12.96 26.43 -17.36
N ALA A 441 -13.51 25.34 -16.81
CA ALA A 441 -14.47 24.52 -17.53
C ALA A 441 -15.67 25.39 -17.92
N PHE A 442 -15.93 25.51 -19.23
CA PHE A 442 -17.07 26.23 -19.79
C PHE A 442 -18.31 25.34 -19.88
#